data_AF-A0A543HHR1-F1
#
_entry.id   AF-A0A543HHR1-F1
#
_cell.length_a   1.000
_cell.length_b   1.000
_cell.length_c   1.000
_cell.angle_alpha   90.00
_cell.angle_beta   90.00
_cell.angle_gamma   90.00
#
_symmetry.space_group_name_H-M   'P 1'
#
loop_
_entity.id
_entity.type
_entity.pdbx_description
1 polymer ?
#
loop_
_entity_poly.entity_id
_entity_poly.type
_entity_poly.pdbx_seq_one_letter_code
_entity_poly.pdbx_strand_id
1 'polypeptide(L)'
;MTSKTPETMTPGTDGLAVIGGVILLLEAAADRCLSLLAADPAPGLEESFALSDLGLVARLAASQARALLPVDIELLDVQIAESSLDRDDPIELVRAAEALTRTVPIEALPRGSSRVVVALCDILREHG
;
A
#
# COMPACT_ATOMS: atom_id res chain seq x y z
N MET A 1 7.12 -30.74 21.36
CA MET A 1 7.47 -29.57 20.54
C MET A 1 6.67 -29.67 19.25
N THR A 2 5.46 -29.13 19.23
CA THR A 2 4.58 -29.11 18.06
C THR A 2 4.88 -27.83 17.29
N SER A 3 5.58 -27.96 16.16
CA SER A 3 5.80 -26.87 15.21
C SER A 3 4.46 -26.47 14.61
N LYS A 4 4.01 -25.25 14.92
CA LYS A 4 2.82 -24.66 14.31
C LYS A 4 3.24 -24.13 12.93
N THR A 5 2.69 -24.72 11.88
CA THR A 5 2.82 -24.26 10.49
C THR A 5 2.33 -22.80 10.40
N PRO A 6 3.01 -21.89 9.68
CA PRO A 6 2.51 -20.54 9.51
C PRO A 6 1.22 -20.60 8.67
N GLU A 7 0.11 -20.25 9.29
CA GLU A 7 -1.18 -20.09 8.61
C GLU A 7 -1.06 -18.85 7.74
N THR A 8 -0.92 -19.05 6.43
CA THR A 8 -0.87 -17.97 5.45
C THR A 8 -2.17 -17.17 5.51
N MET A 9 -2.07 -15.88 5.80
CA MET A 9 -3.20 -14.99 6.02
C MET A 9 -3.80 -14.51 4.68
N THR A 10 -5.04 -14.90 4.40
CA THR A 10 -5.77 -14.46 3.20
C THR A 10 -6.41 -13.08 3.44
N PRO A 11 -6.13 -12.05 2.61
CA PRO A 11 -6.53 -10.66 2.88
C PRO A 11 -8.02 -10.30 2.72
N GLY A 12 -8.91 -11.28 2.61
CA GLY A 12 -10.35 -11.03 2.43
C GLY A 12 -11.17 -10.90 3.73
N THR A 13 -10.64 -11.37 4.86
CA THR A 13 -11.38 -11.47 6.14
C THR A 13 -10.56 -11.10 7.36
N ASP A 14 -9.26 -10.91 7.19
CA ASP A 14 -8.34 -10.57 8.27
C ASP A 14 -7.83 -9.14 8.06
N GLY A 15 -8.15 -8.25 9.01
CA GLY A 15 -7.75 -6.85 8.92
C GLY A 15 -6.24 -6.63 8.97
N LEU A 16 -5.46 -7.54 9.56
CA LEU A 16 -4.00 -7.47 9.50
C LEU A 16 -3.50 -7.78 8.10
N ALA A 17 -4.10 -8.75 7.43
CA ALA A 17 -3.77 -9.12 6.06
C ALA A 17 -4.17 -8.00 5.08
N VAL A 18 -5.29 -7.32 5.32
CA VAL A 18 -5.69 -6.11 4.59
C VAL A 18 -4.63 -5.02 4.72
N ILE A 19 -4.21 -4.68 5.95
CA ILE A 19 -3.17 -3.66 6.16
C ILE A 19 -1.83 -4.08 5.52
N GLY A 20 -1.47 -5.37 5.61
CA GLY A 20 -0.33 -5.92 4.90
C GLY A 20 -0.40 -5.66 3.39
N GLY A 21 -1.54 -5.93 2.75
CA GLY A 21 -1.72 -5.70 1.33
C GLY A 21 -1.70 -4.21 0.96
N VAL A 22 -2.25 -3.35 1.81
CA VAL A 22 -2.18 -1.89 1.66
C VAL A 22 -0.72 -1.41 1.65
N ILE A 23 0.10 -1.92 2.56
CA ILE A 23 1.54 -1.58 2.62
C ILE A 23 2.23 -1.97 1.32
N LEU A 24 2.02 -3.21 0.85
CA LEU A 24 2.66 -3.71 -0.37
C LEU A 24 2.25 -2.90 -1.61
N LEU A 25 0.97 -2.52 -1.72
CA LEU A 25 0.47 -1.68 -2.81
C LEU A 25 1.06 -0.27 -2.79
N LEU A 26 1.18 0.33 -1.60
CA LEU A 26 1.76 1.67 -1.44
C LEU A 26 3.27 1.70 -1.68
N GLU A 27 3.99 0.65 -1.25
CA GLU A 27 5.42 0.48 -1.57
C GLU A 27 5.62 0.32 -3.08
N ALA A 28 4.80 -0.52 -3.73
CA ALA A 28 4.83 -0.68 -5.18
C ALA A 28 4.51 0.62 -5.92
N ALA A 29 3.54 1.42 -5.45
CA ALA A 29 3.23 2.73 -6.03
C ALA A 29 4.44 3.66 -5.96
N ALA A 30 5.09 3.74 -4.80
CA ALA A 30 6.28 4.56 -4.62
C ALA A 30 7.46 4.10 -5.50
N ASP A 31 7.70 2.79 -5.58
CA ASP A 31 8.75 2.23 -6.43
C ASP A 31 8.47 2.45 -7.92
N ARG A 32 7.19 2.42 -8.33
CA ARG A 32 6.79 2.73 -9.71
C ARG A 32 7.01 4.20 -10.05
N CYS A 33 6.65 5.14 -9.17
CA CYS A 33 6.97 6.56 -9.34
C CYS A 33 8.48 6.77 -9.56
N LEU A 34 9.32 6.14 -8.73
CA LEU A 34 10.77 6.23 -8.87
C LEU A 34 11.27 5.63 -10.20
N SER A 35 10.71 4.49 -10.60
CA SER A 35 11.06 3.82 -11.86
C SER A 35 10.70 4.68 -13.08
N LEU A 36 9.54 5.34 -13.06
CA LEU A 36 9.12 6.27 -14.11
C LEU A 36 10.05 7.48 -14.20
N LEU A 37 10.38 8.09 -13.06
CA LEU A 37 11.34 9.20 -12.98
C LEU A 37 12.74 8.80 -13.46
N ALA A 38 13.16 7.55 -13.23
CA ALA A 38 14.47 7.06 -13.67
C ALA A 38 14.50 6.69 -15.17
N ALA A 39 13.36 6.36 -15.76
CA ALA A 39 13.26 5.95 -17.16
C ALA A 39 13.38 7.14 -18.14
N ASP A 40 12.98 8.34 -17.71
CA ASP A 40 13.15 9.58 -18.47
C ASP A 40 14.29 10.42 -17.87
N PRO A 41 15.37 10.71 -18.63
CA PRO A 41 16.46 11.56 -18.17
C PRO A 41 16.14 13.07 -18.19
N ALA A 42 15.03 13.50 -18.81
CA ALA A 42 14.61 14.91 -18.85
C ALA A 42 13.08 15.09 -18.79
N PRO A 43 12.41 14.56 -17.75
CA PRO A 43 10.97 14.69 -17.60
C PRO A 43 10.56 16.16 -17.47
N GLY A 44 9.31 16.45 -17.87
CA GLY A 44 8.73 17.77 -17.62
C GLY A 44 8.77 18.09 -16.12
N LEU A 45 9.10 19.33 -15.76
CA LEU A 45 9.28 19.73 -14.36
C LEU A 45 8.02 19.45 -13.52
N GLU A 46 6.84 19.75 -14.05
CA GLU A 46 5.55 19.52 -13.37
C GLU A 46 5.27 18.04 -13.17
N GLU A 47 5.48 17.21 -14.19
CA GLU A 47 5.32 15.75 -14.12
C GLU A 47 6.31 15.13 -13.11
N SER A 48 7.55 15.63 -13.11
CA SER A 48 8.58 15.20 -12.16
C SER A 48 8.17 15.48 -10.71
N PHE A 49 7.64 16.67 -10.46
CA PHE A 49 7.14 17.04 -9.13
C PHE A 49 5.93 16.20 -8.74
N ALA A 50 4.95 16.02 -9.64
CA ALA A 50 3.77 15.22 -9.36
C ALA A 50 4.12 13.76 -9.02
N LEU A 51 5.03 13.13 -9.78
CA LEU A 51 5.51 11.77 -9.51
C LEU A 51 6.32 11.68 -8.21
N SER A 52 7.17 12.68 -7.95
CA SER A 52 7.99 12.72 -6.72
C SER A 52 7.11 12.87 -5.48
N ASP A 53 6.11 13.75 -5.54
CA ASP A 53 5.17 14.00 -4.46
C ASP A 53 4.33 12.75 -4.18
N LEU A 54 3.70 12.18 -5.21
CA LEU A 54 2.93 10.93 -5.11
C LEU A 54 3.76 9.79 -4.51
N GLY A 55 4.99 9.59 -4.99
CA GLY A 55 5.87 8.55 -4.48
C GLY A 55 6.24 8.75 -3.00
N LEU A 56 6.44 10.00 -2.57
CA LEU A 56 6.78 10.33 -1.19
C LEU A 56 5.58 10.15 -0.24
N VAL A 57 4.40 10.63 -0.63
CA VAL A 57 3.18 10.46 0.18
C VAL A 57 2.75 9.00 0.26
N ALA A 58 2.90 8.22 -0.82
CA ALA A 58 2.66 6.78 -0.80
C ALA A 58 3.61 6.06 0.16
N ARG A 59 4.92 6.38 0.13
CA ARG A 59 5.90 5.81 1.06
C ARG A 59 5.61 6.17 2.52
N LEU A 60 5.20 7.41 2.77
CA LEU A 60 4.82 7.86 4.11
C LEU A 60 3.60 7.09 4.62
N ALA A 61 2.56 6.94 3.80
CA ALA A 61 1.37 6.17 4.13
C ALA A 61 1.70 4.68 4.38
N ALA A 62 2.58 4.08 3.57
CA ALA A 62 3.08 2.71 3.80
C ALA A 62 3.78 2.60 5.16
N SER A 63 4.65 3.55 5.50
CA SER A 63 5.33 3.57 6.80
C SER A 63 4.36 3.70 7.98
N GLN A 64 3.32 4.53 7.84
CA GLN A 64 2.28 4.67 8.85
C GLN A 64 1.47 3.38 9.01
N ALA A 65 1.14 2.71 7.91
CA ALA A 65 0.46 1.43 7.92
C ALA A 65 1.33 0.31 8.53
N ARG A 66 2.64 0.27 8.23
CA ARG A 66 3.59 -0.67 8.86
C ARG A 66 3.65 -0.51 10.37
N ALA A 67 3.52 0.72 10.89
CA ALA A 67 3.49 0.97 12.33
C ALA A 67 2.25 0.39 13.04
N LEU A 68 1.23 -0.05 12.29
CA LEU A 68 0.04 -0.72 12.82
C LEU A 68 0.21 -2.24 12.92
N LEU A 69 1.21 -2.82 12.24
CA LEU A 69 1.47 -4.25 12.29
C LEU A 69 2.27 -4.63 13.55
N PRO A 70 1.99 -5.79 14.16
CA PRO A 70 2.86 -6.41 15.14
C PRO A 70 4.28 -6.63 14.58
N VAL A 71 5.29 -6.58 15.46
CA VAL A 71 6.72 -6.69 15.09
C VAL A 71 7.07 -8.06 14.51
N ASP A 72 6.28 -9.09 14.82
CA ASP A 72 6.45 -10.48 14.40
C ASP A 72 5.77 -10.82 13.06
N ILE A 73 5.03 -9.89 12.45
CA ILE A 73 4.43 -10.10 11.12
C ILE A 73 5.40 -9.64 10.04
N GLU A 74 5.88 -10.59 9.23
CA GLU A 74 6.59 -10.29 8.00
C GLU A 74 5.60 -10.03 6.85
N LEU A 75 5.87 -9.02 6.03
CA LEU A 75 5.02 -8.72 4.86
C LEU A 75 5.03 -9.84 3.82
N LEU A 76 6.04 -10.73 3.86
CA LEU A 76 6.14 -11.91 3.01
C LEU A 76 5.04 -12.94 3.30
N ASP A 77 4.46 -12.90 4.51
CA ASP A 77 3.37 -13.79 4.91
C ASP A 77 2.00 -13.31 4.40
N VAL A 78 1.94 -12.11 3.82
CA VAL A 78 0.71 -11.49 3.30
C VAL A 78 0.50 -11.89 1.85
N GLN A 79 -0.57 -12.64 1.60
CA GLN A 79 -0.91 -13.12 0.25
C GLN A 79 -1.70 -12.07 -0.54
N ILE A 80 -1.03 -11.24 -1.31
CA ILE A 80 -1.64 -10.38 -2.34
C ILE A 80 -1.53 -11.05 -3.71
N ALA A 81 -2.59 -11.01 -4.51
CA ALA A 81 -2.54 -11.50 -5.89
C ALA A 81 -1.50 -10.69 -6.69
N GLU A 82 -0.56 -11.37 -7.36
CA GLU A 82 0.51 -10.71 -8.15
C GLU A 82 -0.04 -9.71 -9.17
N SER A 83 -1.21 -10.00 -9.76
CA SER A 83 -1.92 -9.09 -10.67
C SER A 83 -2.32 -7.75 -10.04
N SER A 84 -2.34 -7.67 -8.70
CA SER A 84 -2.59 -6.42 -7.99
C SER A 84 -1.34 -5.54 -7.90
N LEU A 85 -0.15 -6.11 -8.06
CA LEU A 85 1.12 -5.37 -8.07
C LEU A 85 1.56 -5.01 -9.49
N ASP A 86 1.08 -5.73 -10.50
CA ASP A 86 1.43 -5.55 -11.92
C ASP A 86 0.73 -4.35 -12.60
N ARG A 87 0.47 -3.28 -11.86
CA ARG A 87 -0.17 -2.08 -12.42
C ARG A 87 0.90 -1.09 -12.90
N ASP A 88 0.70 -0.59 -14.12
CA ASP A 88 1.64 0.34 -14.74
C ASP A 88 1.60 1.75 -14.14
N ASP A 89 0.41 2.18 -13.76
CA ASP A 89 0.16 3.51 -13.20
C ASP A 89 0.23 3.46 -11.65
N PRO A 90 1.13 4.25 -11.02
CA PRO A 90 1.19 4.38 -9.58
C PRO A 90 -0.15 4.71 -8.91
N ILE A 91 -1.00 5.53 -9.53
CA ILE A 91 -2.26 5.94 -8.89
C ILE A 91 -3.25 4.78 -8.81
N GLU A 92 -3.21 3.86 -9.77
CA GLU A 92 -4.06 2.67 -9.76
C GLU A 92 -3.64 1.68 -8.66
N LEU A 93 -2.36 1.66 -8.27
CA LEU A 93 -1.90 0.94 -7.07
C LEU A 93 -2.46 1.56 -5.79
N VAL A 94 -2.52 2.89 -5.70
CA VAL A 94 -3.14 3.60 -4.57
C VAL A 94 -4.65 3.34 -4.53
N ARG A 95 -5.35 3.36 -5.68
CA ARG A 95 -6.78 3.00 -5.74
C ARG A 95 -7.02 1.57 -5.27
N ALA A 96 -6.15 0.64 -5.66
CA ALA A 96 -6.25 -0.73 -5.19
C ALA A 96 -6.03 -0.85 -3.68
N ALA A 97 -5.09 -0.08 -3.11
CA ALA A 97 -4.86 -0.03 -1.66
C ALA A 97 -6.11 0.48 -0.94
N GLU A 98 -6.71 1.56 -1.44
CA GLU A 98 -7.94 2.12 -0.89
C GLU A 98 -9.12 1.14 -0.98
N ALA A 99 -9.31 0.51 -2.13
CA ALA A 99 -10.34 -0.50 -2.32
C ALA A 99 -10.16 -1.69 -1.37
N LEU A 100 -8.91 -2.07 -1.07
CA LEU A 100 -8.61 -3.14 -0.13
C LEU A 100 -9.05 -2.79 1.30
N THR A 101 -8.98 -1.52 1.71
CA THR A 101 -9.50 -1.10 3.03
C THR A 101 -11.01 -1.24 3.18
N ARG A 102 -11.74 -1.31 2.07
CA ARG A 102 -13.21 -1.45 2.03
C ARG A 102 -13.69 -2.91 2.02
N THR A 103 -12.79 -3.90 1.94
CA THR A 103 -13.17 -5.32 1.90
C THR A 103 -13.61 -5.86 3.26
N VAL A 104 -13.25 -5.16 4.34
CA VAL A 104 -13.60 -5.51 5.72
C VAL A 104 -14.18 -4.29 6.43
N PRO A 105 -15.05 -4.49 7.44
CA PRO A 105 -15.49 -3.38 8.30
C PRO A 105 -14.29 -2.75 9.04
N ILE A 106 -14.36 -1.45 9.33
CA ILE A 106 -13.27 -0.71 9.98
C ILE A 106 -12.89 -1.32 11.36
N GLU A 107 -13.86 -1.93 12.06
CA GLU A 107 -13.67 -2.60 13.35
C GLU A 107 -12.81 -3.87 13.25
N ALA A 108 -12.69 -4.46 12.06
CA ALA A 108 -11.81 -5.60 11.81
C ALA A 108 -10.36 -5.17 11.55
N LEU A 109 -10.13 -3.89 11.21
CA LEU A 109 -8.78 -3.37 10.99
C LEU A 109 -8.06 -3.07 12.32
N PRO A 110 -6.71 -3.10 12.32
CA PRO A 110 -5.91 -2.65 13.46
C PRO A 110 -6.31 -1.25 13.95
N ARG A 111 -6.25 -1.04 15.26
CA ARG A 111 -6.54 0.28 15.85
C ARG A 111 -5.59 1.32 15.29
N GLY A 112 -6.14 2.45 14.81
CA GLY A 112 -5.36 3.51 14.17
C GLY A 112 -5.40 3.48 12.63
N SER A 113 -5.97 2.42 12.03
CA SER A 113 -6.12 2.30 10.57
C SER A 113 -6.90 3.45 9.91
N SER A 114 -7.75 4.15 10.67
CA SER A 114 -8.46 5.34 10.15
C SER A 114 -7.52 6.42 9.62
N ARG A 115 -6.31 6.57 10.18
CA ARG A 115 -5.31 7.52 9.65
C ARG A 115 -4.80 7.12 8.28
N VAL A 116 -4.60 5.81 8.06
CA VAL A 116 -4.17 5.27 6.76
C VAL A 116 -5.27 5.44 5.73
N VAL A 117 -6.52 5.16 6.09
CA VAL A 117 -7.68 5.38 5.19
C VAL A 117 -7.80 6.84 4.79
N VAL A 118 -7.67 7.78 5.74
CA VAL A 118 -7.68 9.22 5.44
C VAL A 118 -6.53 9.58 4.50
N ALA A 119 -5.31 9.11 4.78
CA ALA A 119 -4.16 9.37 3.92
C ALA A 119 -4.40 8.86 2.48
N LEU A 120 -4.95 7.65 2.31
CA LEU A 120 -5.32 7.13 0.99
C LEU A 120 -6.34 8.01 0.28
N CYS A 121 -7.39 8.45 0.97
CA CYS A 121 -8.39 9.34 0.40
C CYS A 121 -7.82 10.72 0.03
N ASP A 122 -6.87 11.24 0.81
CA ASP A 122 -6.22 12.52 0.53
C ASP A 122 -5.29 12.41 -0.69
N ILE A 123 -4.47 11.35 -0.77
CA ILE A 123 -3.63 11.07 -1.95
C ILE A 123 -4.49 10.96 -3.21
N LEU A 124 -5.59 10.20 -3.17
CA LEU A 124 -6.48 10.05 -4.32
C LEU A 124 -7.22 11.34 -4.69
N ARG A 125 -7.44 12.25 -3.75
CA ARG A 125 -8.03 13.56 -4.04
C ARG A 125 -7.04 14.48 -4.75
N GLU A 126 -5.77 14.41 -4.37
CA GLU A 126 -4.72 15.29 -4.86
C GLU A 126 -4.12 14.80 -6.19
N HIS A 127 -4.05 13.49 -6.40
CA HIS A 127 -3.36 12.87 -7.54
C HIS A 127 -4.24 11.97 -8.43
N GLY A 128 -5.50 11.72 -8.07
CA GLY A 128 -6.39 10.77 -8.77
C GLY A 128 -7.61 11.36 -9.44
#